data_AF-A0AAD7EK29-F1
#
_entry.id   AF-A0AAD7EK29-F1
#
_cell.length_a   1.000
_cell.length_b   1.000
_cell.length_c   1.000
_cell.angle_alpha   90.00
_cell.angle_beta   90.00
_cell.angle_gamma   90.00
#
_symmetry.space_group_name_H-M   'P 1'
#
loop_
_entity.id
_entity.type
_entity.pdbx_description
1 polymer ?
#
loop_
_entity_poly.entity_id
_entity_poly.type
_entity_poly.pdbx_seq_one_letter_code
_entity_poly.pdbx_strand_id
1 'polypeptide(L)'
;MYAEVLWRLSDAIQNLHMIEMLEVLAPKLRNSDIAESWTDFIMLVTDRAEILRQVAPKKMCDNLACSKKDVKDAFQMCSKCKHSCYCSKECQNADWHAGSHKTACQCIATASILSLNAVT
;
A
#
# COMPACT_ATOMS: atom_id res chain seq x y z
N MET A 1 4.52 10.33 -5.28
CA MET A 1 5.03 11.22 -4.22
C MET A 1 3.92 11.66 -3.27
N TYR A 2 2.91 12.45 -3.67
CA TYR A 2 1.83 12.88 -2.75
C TYR A 2 0.95 11.73 -2.22
N ALA A 3 0.42 10.89 -3.13
CA ALA A 3 -0.46 9.77 -2.76
C ALA A 3 0.25 8.73 -1.86
N GLU A 4 1.49 8.39 -2.19
CA GLU A 4 2.34 7.48 -1.42
C GLU A 4 2.62 7.99 0.00
N VAL A 5 2.99 9.27 0.16
CA VAL A 5 3.21 9.87 1.48
C VAL A 5 1.92 9.86 2.30
N LEU A 6 0.80 10.26 1.69
CA LEU A 6 -0.49 10.30 2.34
C LEU A 6 -0.98 8.90 2.77
N TRP A 7 -0.75 7.88 1.94
CA TRP A 7 -1.07 6.50 2.29
C TRP A 7 -0.24 6.00 3.47
N ARG A 8 1.07 6.23 3.46
CA ARG A 8 1.96 5.85 4.57
C ARG A 8 1.59 6.55 5.87
N LEU A 9 1.19 7.82 5.81
CA LEU A 9 0.72 8.56 6.99
C LEU A 9 -0.62 8.00 7.50
N SER A 10 -1.57 7.71 6.61
CA SER A 10 -2.85 7.11 6.98
C SER A 10 -2.68 5.72 7.62
N ASP A 11 -1.83 4.88 7.04
CA ASP A 11 -1.52 3.55 7.57
C ASP A 11 -0.84 3.65 8.93
N ALA A 12 0.14 4.55 9.08
CA ALA A 12 0.77 4.83 10.37
C ALA A 12 -0.26 5.28 11.42
N ILE A 13 -1.13 6.25 11.13
CA ILE A 13 -2.15 6.74 12.07
C ILE A 13 -3.11 5.62 12.50
N GLN A 14 -3.54 4.77 11.56
CA GLN A 14 -4.41 3.62 11.87
C GLN A 14 -3.69 2.60 12.78
N ASN A 15 -2.41 2.32 12.50
CA ASN A 15 -1.60 1.46 13.35
C ASN A 15 -1.32 2.08 14.73
N LEU A 16 -1.17 3.41 14.82
CA LEU A 16 -1.03 4.12 16.09
C LEU A 16 -2.31 4.12 16.93
N HIS A 17 -3.48 4.09 16.29
CA HIS A 17 -4.77 3.88 16.99
C HIS A 17 -4.93 2.45 17.52
N MET A 18 -4.25 1.47 16.93
CA MET A 18 -4.30 0.05 17.32
C MET A 18 -3.32 -0.32 18.44
N ILE A 19 -2.29 0.49 18.66
CA ILE A 19 -1.28 0.27 19.72
C ILE A 19 -1.70 1.08 20.95
N GLU A 20 -1.58 0.48 22.14
CA GLU A 20 -1.75 1.06 23.50
C GLU A 20 -1.03 2.41 23.75
N MET A 21 -0.30 2.92 22.75
CA MET A 21 0.37 4.21 22.72
C MET A 21 -0.59 5.40 22.93
N LEU A 22 -1.89 5.23 22.64
CA LEU A 22 -2.92 6.23 22.94
C LEU A 22 -3.02 6.52 24.45
N GLU A 23 -2.75 5.56 25.34
CA GLU A 23 -2.89 5.81 26.78
C GLU A 23 -1.75 6.66 27.36
N VAL A 24 -0.54 6.53 26.82
CA VAL A 24 0.67 7.21 27.34
C VAL A 24 0.96 8.52 26.61
N LEU A 25 0.78 8.57 25.29
CA LEU A 25 1.04 9.78 24.51
C LEU A 25 -0.17 10.70 24.41
N ALA A 26 -1.41 10.20 24.43
CA ALA A 26 -2.57 11.10 24.32
C ALA A 26 -2.66 12.12 25.47
N PRO A 27 -2.32 11.81 26.74
CA PRO A 27 -2.34 12.83 27.79
C PRO A 27 -1.27 13.92 27.59
N LYS A 28 -0.04 13.53 27.22
CA LYS A 28 1.06 14.47 26.99
C LYS A 28 0.79 15.36 25.78
N LEU A 29 0.28 14.76 24.70
CA LEU A 29 -0.07 15.46 23.48
C LEU A 29 -1.27 16.38 23.69
N ARG A 30 -2.31 15.93 24.41
CA ARG A 30 -3.49 16.72 24.75
C ARG A 30 -3.15 17.96 25.59
N ASN A 31 -2.15 17.85 26.47
CA ASN A 31 -1.70 18.94 27.32
C ASN A 31 -0.56 19.78 26.70
N SER A 32 -0.25 19.57 25.42
CA SER A 32 0.81 20.31 24.72
C SER A 32 0.25 21.41 23.83
N ASP A 33 1.08 22.41 23.52
CA ASP A 33 0.72 23.53 22.64
C ASP A 33 0.44 23.10 21.19
N ILE A 34 0.75 21.84 20.83
CA ILE A 34 0.51 21.29 19.49
C ILE A 34 -0.74 20.41 19.40
N ALA A 35 -1.51 20.28 20.48
CA ALA A 35 -2.66 19.37 20.55
C ALA A 35 -3.68 19.63 19.43
N GLU A 36 -4.01 20.90 19.20
CA GLU A 36 -4.95 21.34 18.17
C GLU A 36 -4.39 21.06 16.77
N SER A 37 -3.17 21.51 16.48
CA SER A 37 -2.53 21.26 15.18
C SER A 37 -2.34 19.78 14.89
N TRP A 38 -2.12 18.94 15.90
CA TRP A 38 -2.05 17.49 15.74
C TRP A 38 -3.40 16.87 15.42
N THR A 39 -4.47 17.37 16.05
CA THR A 39 -5.84 16.95 15.74
C THR A 39 -6.20 17.30 14.30
N ASP A 40 -5.93 18.54 13.89
CA ASP A 40 -6.15 19.00 12.51
C ASP A 40 -5.36 18.17 11.51
N PHE A 41 -4.10 17.86 11.83
CA PHE A 41 -3.26 17.00 11.00
C PHE A 41 -3.86 15.60 10.80
N ILE A 42 -4.31 14.95 11.88
CA ILE A 42 -4.95 13.63 11.79
C ILE A 42 -6.22 13.69 10.94
N MET A 43 -7.07 14.70 11.17
CA MET A 43 -8.30 14.88 10.40
C MET A 43 -7.98 15.07 8.90
N LEU A 44 -7.05 15.97 8.57
CA LEU A 44 -6.63 16.22 7.19
C LEU A 44 -6.05 14.99 6.50
N VAL A 45 -5.20 14.21 7.19
CA VAL A 45 -4.63 12.98 6.63
C VAL A 45 -5.74 11.95 6.37
N THR A 46 -6.66 11.78 7.33
CA THR A 46 -7.76 10.82 7.22
C THR A 46 -8.70 11.19 6.07
N ASP A 47 -9.15 12.46 6.01
CA ASP A 47 -10.05 12.95 4.96
C ASP A 47 -9.43 12.81 3.58
N ARG A 48 -8.17 13.22 3.42
CA ARG A 48 -7.49 13.15 2.12
C ARG A 48 -7.21 11.71 1.71
N ALA A 49 -6.90 10.81 2.65
CA ALA A 49 -6.73 9.40 2.36
C ALA A 49 -8.05 8.77 1.88
N GLU A 50 -9.19 9.15 2.47
CA GLU A 50 -10.50 8.69 2.03
C GLU A 50 -10.87 9.24 0.65
N ILE A 51 -10.62 10.52 0.38
CA ILE A 51 -10.79 11.11 -0.97
C ILE A 51 -9.95 10.33 -1.98
N LEU A 52 -8.66 10.07 -1.70
CA LEU A 52 -7.81 9.27 -2.58
C LEU A 52 -8.37 7.86 -2.80
N ARG A 53 -8.91 7.21 -1.76
CA ARG A 53 -9.54 5.89 -1.90
C ARG A 53 -10.75 5.89 -2.84
N GLN A 54 -11.45 7.02 -2.93
CA GLN A 54 -12.61 7.18 -3.80
C GLN A 54 -12.23 7.53 -5.24
N VAL A 55 -11.26 8.44 -5.43
CA VAL A 55 -10.95 8.99 -6.77
C VAL A 55 -9.80 8.30 -7.47
N ALA A 56 -8.89 7.65 -6.74
CA ALA A 56 -7.73 7.01 -7.36
C ALA A 56 -8.14 5.72 -8.09
N PRO A 57 -7.47 5.40 -9.21
CA PRO A 57 -7.71 4.16 -9.93
C PRO A 57 -7.44 2.97 -9.01
N LYS A 58 -8.42 2.08 -8.90
CA LYS A 58 -8.34 0.89 -8.06
C LYS A 58 -7.65 -0.24 -8.81
N LYS A 59 -6.79 -0.96 -8.10
CA LYS A 59 -6.19 -2.23 -8.50
C LYS A 59 -6.78 -3.36 -7.68
N MET A 60 -6.69 -4.57 -8.22
CA MET A 60 -7.09 -5.80 -7.54
C MET A 60 -5.85 -6.61 -7.24
N CYS A 61 -5.91 -7.41 -6.17
CA CYS A 61 -4.86 -8.38 -5.88
C CYS A 61 -4.79 -9.43 -6.99
N ASP A 62 -3.60 -9.72 -7.49
CA ASP A 62 -3.44 -10.76 -8.52
C ASP A 62 -3.50 -12.18 -7.94
N ASN A 63 -3.42 -12.33 -6.61
CA ASN A 63 -3.82 -13.57 -5.97
C ASN A 63 -5.34 -13.73 -6.13
N LEU A 64 -5.78 -14.60 -7.04
CA LEU A 64 -7.20 -14.80 -7.35
C LEU A 64 -8.04 -15.31 -6.18
N ALA A 65 -7.43 -15.92 -5.17
CA ALA A 65 -8.10 -16.30 -3.93
C ALA A 65 -8.38 -15.08 -3.02
N CYS A 66 -7.73 -13.94 -3.29
CA CYS A 66 -7.96 -12.67 -2.63
C CYS A 66 -8.92 -11.81 -3.46
N SER A 67 -9.93 -11.21 -2.83
CA SER A 67 -10.85 -10.26 -3.48
C SER A 67 -10.57 -8.80 -3.14
N LYS A 68 -9.40 -8.50 -2.55
CA LYS A 68 -9.08 -7.13 -2.12
C LYS A 68 -8.89 -6.22 -3.33
N LYS A 69 -9.62 -5.10 -3.33
CA LYS A 69 -9.55 -4.02 -4.32
C LYS A 69 -9.30 -2.71 -3.59
N ASP A 70 -8.23 -2.02 -3.97
CA ASP A 70 -7.80 -0.78 -3.30
C ASP A 70 -7.03 0.11 -4.28
N VAL A 71 -6.58 1.28 -3.85
CA VAL A 71 -5.73 2.18 -4.64
C VAL A 71 -4.41 1.50 -5.03
N LYS A 72 -3.88 1.79 -6.21
CA LYS A 72 -2.63 1.18 -6.73
C LYS A 72 -1.48 1.20 -5.71
N ASP A 73 -1.31 2.32 -5.00
CA ASP A 73 -0.21 2.52 -4.05
C ASP A 73 -0.33 1.66 -2.79
N ALA A 74 -1.50 1.04 -2.55
CA ALA A 74 -1.71 0.05 -1.48
C ALA A 74 -1.25 -1.37 -1.87
N PHE A 75 -0.78 -1.57 -3.10
CA PHE A 75 -0.31 -2.86 -3.60
C PHE A 75 1.20 -2.86 -3.80
N GLN A 76 1.82 -3.97 -3.46
CA GLN A 76 3.24 -4.25 -3.66
C GLN A 76 3.43 -4.99 -4.99
N MET A 77 4.36 -4.51 -5.82
CA MET A 77 4.69 -5.19 -7.08
C MET A 77 5.69 -6.31 -6.84
N CYS A 78 5.55 -7.41 -7.58
CA CYS A 78 6.57 -8.46 -7.61
C CYS A 78 7.92 -7.86 -8.04
N SER A 79 8.95 -8.05 -7.22
CA SER A 79 10.26 -7.47 -7.45
C SER A 79 10.95 -7.95 -8.73
N LYS A 80 10.59 -9.15 -9.21
CA LYS A 80 11.17 -9.77 -10.40
C LYS A 80 10.51 -9.33 -11.70
N CYS A 81 9.21 -9.58 -11.87
CA CYS A 81 8.53 -9.27 -13.13
C CYS A 81 7.99 -7.83 -13.22
N LYS A 82 7.85 -7.13 -12.07
CA LYS A 82 7.23 -5.80 -11.96
C LYS A 82 5.82 -5.67 -12.56
N HIS A 83 5.16 -6.79 -12.84
CA HIS A 83 3.86 -6.84 -13.49
C HIS A 83 2.75 -7.21 -12.49
N SER A 84 2.94 -8.31 -11.76
CA SER A 84 1.95 -8.74 -10.76
C SER A 84 2.01 -7.88 -9.51
N CYS A 85 0.85 -7.57 -8.93
CA CYS A 85 0.65 -6.72 -7.77
C CYS A 85 -0.19 -7.43 -6.68
N TYR A 86 0.23 -7.27 -5.44
CA TYR A 86 -0.33 -7.98 -4.29
C TYR A 86 -0.59 -7.03 -3.14
N CYS A 87 -1.70 -7.23 -2.43
CA CYS A 87 -1.99 -6.39 -1.26
C CYS A 87 -1.09 -6.70 -0.06
N SER A 88 -0.40 -7.84 -0.07
CA SER A 88 0.52 -8.26 1.00
C SER A 88 1.51 -9.32 0.50
N LYS A 89 2.56 -9.57 1.30
CA LYS A 89 3.57 -10.59 1.03
C LYS A 89 2.99 -12.01 1.11
N GLU A 90 2.00 -12.21 1.97
CA GLU A 90 1.28 -13.47 2.14
C GLU A 90 0.50 -13.81 0.86
N CYS A 91 -0.18 -12.81 0.27
CA CYS A 91 -0.86 -13.00 -1.01
C CYS A 91 0.10 -13.32 -2.15
N GLN A 92 1.26 -12.65 -2.20
CA GLN A 92 2.30 -12.97 -3.17
C GLN A 92 2.80 -14.41 -3.01
N ASN A 93 3.08 -14.84 -1.78
CA ASN A 93 3.57 -16.20 -1.51
C ASN A 93 2.51 -17.27 -1.85
N ALA A 94 1.24 -17.02 -1.50
CA ALA A 94 0.15 -17.92 -1.84
C ALA A 94 0.01 -18.11 -3.35
N ASP A 95 0.01 -17.02 -4.13
CA ASP A 95 -0.06 -17.07 -5.59
C ASP A 95 1.22 -17.66 -6.23
N TRP A 96 2.38 -17.49 -5.59
CA TRP A 96 3.63 -18.13 -6.04
C TRP A 96 3.62 -19.66 -5.91
N HIS A 97 3.04 -20.19 -4.83
CA HIS A 97 3.09 -21.63 -4.53
C HIS A 97 1.86 -22.40 -5.01
N ALA A 98 0.67 -21.82 -4.85
CA ALA A 98 -0.61 -22.45 -5.18
C ALA A 98 -1.25 -21.87 -6.44
N GLY A 99 -0.79 -20.70 -6.89
CA GLY A 99 -1.30 -20.03 -8.09
C GLY A 99 -0.44 -20.26 -9.33
N SER A 100 -0.58 -19.37 -10.31
CA SER A 100 0.09 -19.46 -11.62
C SER A 100 1.30 -18.52 -11.74
N HIS A 101 1.52 -17.65 -10.75
CA HIS A 101 2.50 -16.58 -10.86
C HIS A 101 3.93 -17.08 -11.08
N LYS A 102 4.35 -18.19 -10.46
CA LYS A 102 5.72 -18.72 -10.61
C LYS A 102 6.09 -18.94 -12.08
N THR A 103 5.20 -19.54 -12.85
CA THR A 103 5.40 -19.81 -14.28
C THR A 103 5.31 -18.51 -15.09
N ALA A 104 4.27 -17.70 -14.88
CA ALA A 104 4.08 -16.45 -15.61
C ALA A 104 5.20 -15.43 -15.36
N CYS A 105 5.73 -15.36 -14.14
CA CYS A 105 6.78 -14.44 -13.73
C CYS A 105 8.08 -14.65 -14.51
N GLN A 106 8.43 -15.90 -14.82
CA GLN A 106 9.63 -16.20 -15.62
C GLN A 106 9.47 -15.72 -17.07
N CYS A 107 8.32 -15.97 -17.68
CA CYS A 107 8.02 -15.53 -19.05
C CYS A 107 8.04 -14.00 -19.16
N ILE A 108 7.35 -13.31 -18.24
CA ILE A 108 7.24 -11.85 -18.26
C ILE A 108 8.59 -11.18 -18.01
N ALA A 109 9.35 -11.64 -17.01
CA ALA A 109 10.65 -11.07 -16.71
C ALA A 109 11.62 -11.18 -17.91
N THR A 110 11.54 -12.27 -18.66
CA THR A 110 12.36 -12.49 -19.86
C THR A 110 11.95 -11.59 -21.02
N ALA A 111 10.64 -11.44 -21.26
CA ALA A 111 10.11 -10.56 -22.30
C ALA A 111 10.42 -9.07 -22.04
N SER A 112 10.40 -8.64 -20.78
CA SER A 112 10.79 -7.28 -20.39
C SER A 112 12.26 -6.97 -20.66
N ILE A 113 13.15 -7.96 -20.58
CA ILE A 113 14.57 -7.78 -20.90
C ILE A 113 14.78 -7.68 -22.42
N LEU A 114 14.12 -8.54 -23.20
CA LEU A 114 14.24 -8.55 -24.66
C LEU A 114 13.73 -7.26 -25.31
N SER A 115 12.66 -6.66 -24.75
CA SER A 115 12.13 -5.38 -25.23
C SER A 115 13.03 -4.18 -24.93
N LEU A 116 13.82 -4.21 -23.85
CA LEU A 116 14.81 -3.17 -23.55
C LEU A 116 16.03 -3.25 -24.47
N ASN A 117 16.47 -4.46 -24.82
CA ASN A 117 17.64 -4.69 -25.68
C ASN A 117 17.36 -4.45 -27.17
N ALA A 118 16.09 -4.37 -27.59
CA ALA A 118 15.71 -4.13 -28.98
C ALA A 118 15.67 -2.63 -29.35
N VAL A 119 15.87 -1.72 -28.39
CA VAL A 119 15.84 -0.26 -28.57
C VAL A 119 17.25 0.36 -28.46
N THR A 120 18.29 -0.45 -28.25
CA THR A 120 19.71 -0.06 -28.22
C THR A 120 20.46 -0.66 -29.39
#